data_AF-A0A643CCX2-F1
#
_entry.id   AF-A0A643CCX2-F1
#
_cell.length_a   1.000
_cell.length_b   1.000
_cell.length_c   1.000
_cell.angle_alpha   90.00
_cell.angle_beta   90.00
_cell.angle_gamma   90.00
#
_symmetry.space_group_name_H-M   'P 1'
#
loop_
_entity.id
_entity.type
_entity.pdbx_description
1 polymer ?
#
loop_
_entity_poly.entity_id
_entity_poly.type
_entity_poly.pdbx_seq_one_letter_code
_entity_poly.pdbx_strand_id
1 'polypeptide(L)'
;CDKYKTGVIDGPACNSLCVTETLYFGKCLSTKPNNQAKLGDQGNLSELVNLILTVADGDKDGQVSLGEAKSAWALLQLNEFLLMVILQDKEHTPKLMGFCGDLYVMESVEYTSLYGISLPWVIELFIPSGFRSSMDQLFTPSWPRKAKIAIGLLEFVEDVFHGPYGNFLMCDTSAKNLGYNDKYDLKMVDMRKIVPETNLKELIKDRHCESDLDCVYGTDCRTSCDQSTMKCTSEVIQPNLAKACQLLKDYLLRGAPVEIREELEKQLYSCIALKVTANQMEMEHSLILNNLKTLLWKKISYTNDS
;
A
#
# COMPACT_ATOMS: atom_id res chain seq x y z
N CYS A 1 -13.88 2.64 19.48
CA CYS A 1 -14.26 3.23 20.77
C CYS A 1 -15.73 3.06 21.11
N ASP A 2 -16.66 3.18 20.17
CA ASP A 2 -18.09 2.99 20.46
C ASP A 2 -18.42 1.62 21.05
N LYS A 3 -17.81 0.55 20.53
CA LYS A 3 -17.92 -0.81 21.10
C LYS A 3 -17.39 -0.94 22.53
N TYR A 4 -16.38 -0.16 22.90
CA TYR A 4 -15.84 -0.12 24.27
C TYR A 4 -16.79 0.65 25.20
N LYS A 5 -17.28 1.81 24.74
CA LYS A 5 -18.27 2.63 25.46
C LYS A 5 -19.59 1.90 25.69
N THR A 6 -19.98 1.00 24.80
CA THR A 6 -21.17 0.15 24.94
C THR A 6 -20.90 -1.17 25.67
N GLY A 7 -19.68 -1.39 26.17
CA GLY A 7 -19.31 -2.58 26.96
C GLY A 7 -19.24 -3.88 26.15
N VAL A 8 -19.23 -3.80 24.82
CA VAL A 8 -19.13 -4.98 23.94
C VAL A 8 -17.72 -5.57 23.94
N ILE A 9 -16.71 -4.73 24.18
CA ILE A 9 -15.31 -5.12 24.35
C ILE A 9 -14.75 -4.42 25.59
N ASP A 10 -13.76 -5.03 26.24
CA ASP A 10 -13.07 -4.48 27.41
C ASP A 10 -11.58 -4.84 27.34
N GLY A 11 -10.74 -4.10 28.07
CA GLY A 11 -9.31 -4.35 28.19
C GLY A 11 -8.47 -3.08 28.34
N PRO A 12 -7.24 -3.21 28.86
CA PRO A 12 -6.38 -2.06 29.16
C PRO A 12 -6.01 -1.26 27.91
N ALA A 13 -5.88 -1.90 26.74
CA ALA A 13 -5.67 -1.21 25.47
C ALA A 13 -6.90 -0.41 25.01
N CYS A 14 -8.12 -0.88 25.29
CA CYS A 14 -9.34 -0.15 24.91
C CYS A 14 -9.52 1.12 25.74
N ASN A 15 -9.25 1.07 27.06
CA ASN A 15 -9.26 2.25 27.91
C ASN A 15 -8.18 3.26 27.46
N SER A 16 -6.98 2.75 27.21
CA SER A 16 -5.82 3.50 26.73
C SER A 16 -6.10 4.24 25.40
N LEU A 17 -6.72 3.56 24.44
CA LEU A 17 -7.02 4.12 23.12
C LEU A 17 -8.25 5.04 23.09
N CYS A 18 -9.26 4.76 23.92
CA CYS A 18 -10.58 5.40 23.79
C CYS A 18 -10.93 6.39 24.89
N VAL A 19 -10.14 6.44 25.96
CA VAL A 19 -10.37 7.35 27.10
C VAL A 19 -9.14 8.21 27.34
N THR A 20 -7.96 7.60 27.49
CA THR A 20 -6.75 8.35 27.83
C THR A 20 -5.99 8.84 26.60
N GLU A 21 -6.32 8.34 25.41
CA GLU A 21 -5.63 8.64 24.14
C GLU A 21 -4.11 8.37 24.20
N THR A 22 -3.70 7.44 25.07
CA THR A 22 -2.30 7.07 25.29
C THR A 22 -2.19 5.55 25.32
N LEU A 23 -1.40 4.95 24.42
CA LEU A 23 -1.17 3.51 24.46
C LEU A 23 0.07 3.17 25.30
N TYR A 24 -0.11 2.38 26.35
CA TYR A 24 0.98 1.82 27.15
C TYR A 24 1.10 0.31 26.92
N PHE A 25 2.25 -0.13 26.40
CA PHE A 25 2.56 -1.54 26.25
C PHE A 25 3.11 -2.09 27.58
N GLY A 26 2.35 -2.99 28.21
CA GLY A 26 2.78 -3.70 29.42
C GLY A 26 3.76 -4.85 29.11
N LYS A 27 3.66 -5.95 29.85
CA LYS A 27 4.53 -7.13 29.65
C LYS A 27 4.19 -7.82 28.32
N CYS A 28 5.10 -7.76 27.35
CA CYS A 28 4.91 -8.38 26.03
C CYS A 28 5.04 -9.91 26.09
N LEU A 29 4.00 -10.62 25.67
CA LEU A 29 3.95 -12.08 25.56
C LEU A 29 3.64 -12.43 24.10
N SER A 30 4.51 -13.21 23.45
CA SER A 30 4.30 -13.68 22.07
C SER A 30 3.83 -15.15 22.07
N THR A 31 2.80 -15.46 21.28
CA THR A 31 2.12 -16.77 21.28
C THR A 31 2.31 -17.58 19.99
N LYS A 32 3.06 -17.10 18.99
CA LYS A 32 3.21 -17.78 17.69
C LYS A 32 4.65 -17.80 17.16
N PRO A 33 5.29 -18.98 17.11
CA PRO A 33 6.50 -19.19 16.33
C PRO A 33 6.15 -19.98 15.06
N ASN A 34 6.26 -19.38 13.86
CA ASN A 34 6.69 -20.04 12.61
C ASN A 34 6.37 -19.21 11.35
N ASN A 35 7.41 -18.89 10.57
CA ASN A 35 7.60 -19.29 9.16
C ASN A 35 8.64 -18.38 8.48
N GLN A 36 9.61 -19.01 7.81
CA GLN A 36 10.81 -18.38 7.27
C GLN A 36 10.91 -18.73 5.79
N ALA A 37 10.26 -17.95 4.93
CA ALA A 37 10.51 -17.84 3.48
C ALA A 37 9.51 -16.84 2.88
N LYS A 38 9.90 -15.56 2.77
CA LYS A 38 9.04 -14.54 2.13
C LYS A 38 9.72 -13.71 1.06
N LEU A 39 11.06 -13.67 1.02
CA LEU A 39 11.78 -12.63 0.29
C LEU A 39 12.57 -13.12 -0.92
N GLY A 40 12.61 -14.43 -1.17
CA GLY A 40 13.38 -15.01 -2.28
C GLY A 40 14.90 -14.76 -2.18
N ASP A 41 15.62 -15.04 -3.28
CA ASP A 41 17.09 -15.03 -3.34
C ASP A 41 17.71 -13.68 -3.78
N GLN A 42 16.91 -12.63 -3.99
CA GLN A 42 17.36 -11.40 -4.68
C GLN A 42 17.61 -10.18 -3.77
N GLY A 43 17.46 -10.31 -2.45
CA GLY A 43 17.66 -9.20 -1.51
C GLY A 43 19.07 -9.12 -0.93
N ASN A 44 19.54 -7.91 -0.63
CA ASN A 44 20.70 -7.71 0.27
C ASN A 44 20.32 -8.15 1.70
N LEU A 45 20.38 -9.45 1.95
CA LEU A 45 19.93 -10.06 3.21
C LEU A 45 20.64 -9.47 4.42
N SER A 46 21.91 -9.08 4.28
CA SER A 46 22.70 -8.50 5.37
C SER A 46 22.16 -7.15 5.82
N GLU A 47 21.79 -6.29 4.88
CA GLU A 47 21.23 -4.97 5.14
C GLU A 47 19.82 -5.09 5.73
N LEU A 48 19.01 -6.00 5.19
CA LEU A 48 17.69 -6.27 5.75
C LEU A 48 17.77 -6.77 7.20
N VAL A 49 18.70 -7.66 7.49
CA VAL A 49 18.90 -8.16 8.87
C VAL A 49 19.27 -6.99 9.79
N ASN A 50 20.16 -6.09 9.38
CA ASN A 50 20.51 -4.92 10.17
C ASN A 50 19.30 -3.99 10.39
N LEU A 51 18.47 -3.80 9.37
CA LEU A 51 17.23 -3.03 9.46
C LEU A 51 16.25 -3.64 10.47
N ILE A 52 16.07 -4.96 10.38
CA ILE A 52 15.22 -5.73 11.31
C ILE A 52 15.77 -5.63 12.73
N LEU A 53 17.08 -5.76 12.94
CA LEU A 53 17.69 -5.65 14.27
C LEU A 53 17.51 -4.24 14.85
N THR A 54 17.65 -3.21 14.01
CA THR A 54 17.44 -1.81 14.42
C THR A 54 16.00 -1.53 14.84
N VAL A 55 15.02 -2.12 14.15
CA VAL A 55 13.61 -2.02 14.55
C VAL A 55 13.31 -2.92 15.74
N ALA A 56 13.94 -4.10 15.84
CA ALA A 56 13.69 -5.05 16.92
C ALA A 56 14.18 -4.54 18.29
N ASP A 57 15.28 -3.78 18.31
CA ASP A 57 15.80 -3.07 19.49
C ASP A 57 14.87 -1.90 19.85
N GLY A 58 13.80 -2.23 20.59
CA GLY A 58 12.71 -1.33 20.88
C GLY A 58 13.04 -0.35 22.01
N ASP A 59 13.90 -0.77 22.96
CA ASP A 59 14.37 0.08 24.05
C ASP A 59 15.64 0.87 23.72
N LYS A 60 16.27 0.58 22.57
CA LYS A 60 17.44 1.27 22.00
C LYS A 60 18.69 1.11 22.87
N ASP A 61 18.85 -0.05 23.51
CA ASP A 61 20.03 -0.38 24.31
C ASP A 61 21.20 -0.94 23.48
N GLY A 62 20.99 -1.13 22.17
CA GLY A 62 21.97 -1.67 21.22
C GLY A 62 22.02 -3.20 21.17
N GLN A 63 21.13 -3.88 21.90
CA GLN A 63 20.99 -5.34 21.94
C GLN A 63 19.55 -5.74 21.66
N VAL A 64 19.35 -6.98 21.21
CA VAL A 64 18.00 -7.53 21.00
C VAL A 64 17.75 -8.62 22.03
N SER A 65 16.88 -8.34 23.00
CA SER A 65 16.46 -9.30 24.00
C SER A 65 15.62 -10.43 23.39
N LEU A 66 15.46 -11.53 24.12
CA LEU A 66 14.59 -12.64 23.70
C LEU A 66 13.12 -12.19 23.50
N GLY A 67 12.65 -11.22 24.27
CA GLY A 67 11.29 -10.69 24.18
C GLY A 67 11.07 -9.87 22.91
N GLU A 68 12.04 -9.02 22.59
CA GLU A 68 12.08 -8.23 21.35
C GLU A 68 12.18 -9.12 20.12
N ALA A 69 13.12 -10.08 20.11
CA ALA A 69 13.28 -11.04 19.04
C ALA A 69 11.97 -11.81 18.76
N LYS A 70 11.26 -12.26 19.80
CA LYS A 70 9.98 -12.97 19.65
C LYS A 70 8.85 -12.07 19.14
N SER A 71 8.85 -10.80 19.52
CA SER A 71 7.82 -9.84 19.08
C SER A 71 8.07 -9.45 17.62
N ALA A 72 9.30 -9.05 17.30
CA ALA A 72 9.73 -8.75 15.93
C ALA A 72 9.49 -9.94 15.00
N TRP A 73 9.84 -11.17 15.42
CA TRP A 73 9.60 -12.36 14.61
C TRP A 73 8.12 -12.63 14.31
N ALA A 74 7.24 -12.41 15.30
CA ALA A 74 5.81 -12.55 15.12
C ALA A 74 5.26 -11.51 14.13
N LEU A 75 5.75 -10.27 14.20
CA LEU A 75 5.34 -9.16 13.36
C LEU A 75 5.85 -9.25 11.93
N LEU A 76 7.06 -9.76 11.70
CA LEU A 76 7.59 -10.00 10.34
C LEU A 76 6.74 -10.99 9.52
N GLN A 77 5.84 -11.73 10.18
CA GLN A 77 4.84 -12.56 9.50
C GLN A 77 3.70 -11.74 8.87
N LEU A 78 3.60 -10.45 9.17
CA LEU A 78 2.68 -9.52 8.54
C LEU A 78 3.41 -8.80 7.40
N ASN A 79 2.89 -8.88 6.17
CA ASN A 79 3.53 -8.24 5.02
C ASN A 79 3.60 -6.72 5.18
N GLU A 80 2.57 -6.11 5.76
CA GLU A 80 2.55 -4.68 6.07
C GLU A 80 3.65 -4.27 7.03
N PHE A 81 3.96 -5.10 8.05
CA PHE A 81 5.02 -4.80 9.00
C PHE A 81 6.40 -4.90 8.35
N LEU A 82 6.61 -5.95 7.56
CA LEU A 82 7.84 -6.09 6.77
C LEU A 82 8.05 -4.88 5.83
N LEU A 83 7.00 -4.40 5.17
CA LEU A 83 7.06 -3.22 4.31
C LEU A 83 7.32 -1.94 5.10
N MET A 84 6.72 -1.77 6.29
CA MET A 84 7.04 -0.64 7.17
C MET A 84 8.51 -0.63 7.59
N VAL A 85 9.09 -1.80 7.87
CA VAL A 85 10.52 -1.92 8.19
C VAL A 85 11.37 -1.55 6.97
N ILE A 86 11.09 -2.16 5.81
CA ILE A 86 11.84 -1.95 4.56
C ILE A 86 11.78 -0.50 4.07
N LEU A 87 10.63 0.14 4.23
CA LEU A 87 10.34 1.49 3.72
C LEU A 87 10.30 2.53 4.84
N GLN A 88 10.91 2.27 6.00
CA GLN A 88 10.79 3.11 7.20
C GLN A 88 11.23 4.56 6.99
N ASP A 89 12.18 4.80 6.09
CA ASP A 89 12.74 6.12 5.79
C ASP A 89 12.02 6.84 4.65
N LYS A 90 10.98 6.22 4.07
CA LYS A 90 10.22 6.77 2.95
C LYS A 90 9.02 7.57 3.44
N GLU A 91 8.80 8.74 2.83
CA GLU A 91 7.73 9.65 3.25
C GLU A 91 6.33 9.03 3.14
N HIS A 92 6.10 8.18 2.13
CA HIS A 92 4.82 7.51 1.91
C HIS A 92 4.51 6.38 2.91
N THR A 93 5.46 6.02 3.77
CA THR A 93 5.27 4.98 4.79
C THR A 93 4.90 5.61 6.13
N PRO A 94 3.81 5.17 6.79
CA PRO A 94 3.55 5.57 8.16
C PRO A 94 4.67 5.14 9.11
N LYS A 95 5.15 6.05 9.95
CA LYS A 95 6.18 5.76 10.94
C LYS A 95 5.70 4.74 11.97
N LEU A 96 6.46 3.67 12.17
CA LEU A 96 6.25 2.72 13.26
C LEU A 96 6.64 3.38 14.59
N MET A 97 5.68 3.55 15.50
CA MET A 97 5.91 4.16 16.81
C MET A 97 6.40 3.15 17.85
N GLY A 98 6.00 1.88 17.69
CA GLY A 98 6.41 0.80 18.58
C GLY A 98 5.55 -0.45 18.39
N PHE A 99 5.94 -1.53 19.06
CA PHE A 99 5.24 -2.79 19.01
C PHE A 99 5.39 -3.59 20.31
N CYS A 100 4.50 -4.54 20.53
CA CYS A 100 4.51 -5.44 21.67
C CYS A 100 3.84 -6.76 21.32
N GLY A 101 4.60 -7.86 21.37
CA GLY A 101 4.12 -9.16 20.92
C GLY A 101 3.81 -9.13 19.43
N ASP A 102 2.57 -9.44 19.06
CA ASP A 102 2.04 -9.42 17.69
C ASP A 102 1.25 -8.14 17.35
N LEU A 103 1.29 -7.14 18.23
CA LEU A 103 0.63 -5.84 18.04
C LEU A 103 1.66 -4.76 17.75
N TYR A 104 1.31 -3.82 16.87
CA TYR A 104 2.14 -2.66 16.55
C TYR A 104 1.29 -1.39 16.45
N VAL A 105 1.94 -0.24 16.57
CA VAL A 105 1.32 1.09 16.42
C VAL A 105 2.13 1.90 15.43
N MET A 106 1.42 2.57 14.54
CA MET A 106 1.98 3.51 13.58
C MET A 106 1.46 4.92 13.83
N GLU A 107 2.10 5.91 13.22
CA GLU A 107 1.61 7.28 13.21
C GLU A 107 0.17 7.35 12.67
N SER A 108 -0.62 8.28 13.21
CA SER A 108 -1.96 8.53 12.71
C SER A 108 -1.89 9.20 11.34
N VAL A 109 -2.72 8.76 10.41
CA VAL A 109 -2.90 9.41 9.10
C VAL A 109 -4.21 10.20 9.15
N GLU A 110 -4.13 11.51 8.90
CA GLU A 110 -5.26 12.43 9.03
C GLU A 110 -6.40 12.12 8.04
N TYR A 111 -6.04 11.89 6.78
CA TYR A 111 -6.99 11.54 5.73
C TYR A 111 -6.76 10.11 5.28
N THR A 112 -7.64 9.18 5.67
CA THR A 112 -7.45 7.73 5.46
C THR A 112 -7.97 7.19 4.12
N SER A 113 -8.37 8.06 3.20
CA SER A 113 -8.81 7.68 1.85
C SER A 113 -8.42 8.76 0.85
N LEU A 114 -7.94 8.37 -0.33
CA LEU A 114 -7.52 9.30 -1.39
C LEU A 114 -8.69 10.14 -1.90
N TYR A 115 -9.85 9.51 -2.03
CA TYR A 115 -11.13 10.10 -2.37
C TYR A 115 -12.25 9.17 -1.90
N GLY A 116 -13.49 9.64 -1.98
CA GLY A 116 -14.65 8.87 -1.53
C GLY A 116 -15.01 9.09 -0.07
N ILE A 117 -16.31 8.97 0.21
CA ILE A 117 -16.86 9.18 1.55
C ILE A 117 -17.12 7.80 2.17
N SER A 118 -16.53 7.51 3.34
CA SER A 118 -16.90 6.33 4.11
C SER A 118 -18.25 6.58 4.79
N LEU A 119 -19.34 6.17 4.15
CA LEU A 119 -20.68 6.33 4.69
C LEU A 119 -21.11 5.07 5.47
N PRO A 120 -21.77 5.22 6.63
CA PRO A 120 -22.43 4.10 7.29
C PRO A 120 -23.35 3.34 6.32
N TRP A 121 -23.35 2.00 6.40
CA TRP A 121 -24.10 1.12 5.49
C TRP A 121 -25.58 1.50 5.33
N VAL A 122 -26.19 2.08 6.37
CA VAL A 122 -27.58 2.55 6.36
C VAL A 122 -27.79 3.68 5.35
N ILE A 123 -26.83 4.60 5.21
CA ILE A 123 -26.90 5.75 4.30
C ILE A 123 -26.56 5.31 2.87
N GLU A 124 -25.64 4.35 2.71
CA GLU A 124 -25.26 3.80 1.40
C GLU A 124 -26.44 3.21 0.61
N LEU A 125 -27.47 2.69 1.30
CA LEU A 125 -28.64 2.09 0.68
C LEU A 125 -29.54 3.11 -0.04
N PHE A 126 -29.48 4.38 0.36
CA PHE A 126 -30.34 5.45 -0.17
C PHE A 126 -29.67 6.29 -1.27
N ILE A 127 -28.41 5.99 -1.62
CA ILE A 127 -27.67 6.77 -2.61
C ILE A 127 -27.82 6.13 -4.00
N PRO A 128 -28.41 6.84 -4.99
CA PRO A 128 -28.45 6.36 -6.36
C PRO A 128 -27.04 6.06 -6.88
N SER A 129 -26.85 4.91 -7.53
CA SER A 129 -25.54 4.47 -8.03
C SER A 129 -24.83 5.49 -8.93
N GLY A 130 -25.59 6.29 -9.68
CA GLY A 130 -25.05 7.37 -10.53
C GLY A 130 -24.55 8.60 -9.77
N PHE A 131 -24.92 8.77 -8.49
CA PHE A 131 -24.53 9.94 -7.67
C PHE A 131 -23.27 9.68 -6.83
N ARG A 132 -22.90 8.41 -6.60
CA ARG A 132 -21.72 8.00 -5.82
C ARG A 132 -20.42 8.57 -6.38
N SER A 133 -20.17 8.35 -7.68
CA SER A 133 -18.95 8.84 -8.36
C SER A 133 -18.83 10.37 -8.39
N SER A 134 -19.96 11.09 -8.29
CA SER A 134 -19.98 12.56 -8.25
C SER A 134 -19.76 13.11 -6.83
N MET A 135 -20.25 12.44 -5.78
CA MET A 135 -20.02 12.85 -4.39
C MET A 135 -18.60 12.55 -3.91
N ASP A 136 -18.04 11.41 -4.30
CA ASP A 136 -16.72 10.96 -3.86
C ASP A 136 -15.59 11.92 -4.25
N GLN A 137 -15.84 12.78 -5.24
CA GLN A 137 -14.85 13.67 -5.85
C GLN A 137 -15.03 15.14 -5.46
N LEU A 138 -16.16 15.50 -4.82
CA LEU A 138 -16.41 16.86 -4.31
C LEU A 138 -15.49 17.22 -3.13
N PHE A 139 -15.04 16.21 -2.39
CA PHE A 139 -14.16 16.32 -1.23
C PHE A 139 -12.70 15.98 -1.57
N THR A 140 -12.26 16.34 -2.78
CA THR A 140 -10.84 16.18 -3.18
C THR A 140 -10.11 17.52 -3.15
N PRO A 141 -8.82 17.54 -2.80
CA PRO A 141 -8.08 18.80 -2.65
C PRO A 141 -7.87 19.51 -3.99
N SER A 142 -7.31 20.73 -3.97
CA SER A 142 -6.97 21.46 -5.20
C SER A 142 -6.04 20.64 -6.10
N TRP A 143 -6.11 20.85 -7.41
CA TRP A 143 -5.36 20.04 -8.37
C TRP A 143 -3.83 19.96 -8.08
N PRO A 144 -3.13 21.05 -7.68
CA PRO A 144 -1.71 20.95 -7.30
C PRO A 144 -1.45 19.97 -6.15
N ARG A 145 -2.34 19.93 -5.16
CA ARG A 145 -2.25 18.99 -4.02
C ARG A 145 -2.53 17.56 -4.45
N LYS A 146 -3.49 17.34 -5.37
CA LYS A 146 -3.72 16.03 -6.00
C LYS A 146 -2.48 15.54 -6.73
N ALA A 147 -1.83 16.42 -7.48
CA ALA A 147 -0.60 16.11 -8.20
C ALA A 147 0.54 15.73 -7.23
N LYS A 148 0.69 16.44 -6.11
CA LYS A 148 1.66 16.08 -5.05
C LYS A 148 1.41 14.67 -4.49
N ILE A 149 0.17 14.36 -4.11
CA ILE A 149 -0.19 13.02 -3.61
C ILE A 149 0.06 11.94 -4.67
N ALA A 150 -0.28 12.21 -5.93
CA ALA A 150 -0.08 11.28 -7.03
C ALA A 150 1.40 11.00 -7.30
N ILE A 151 2.28 12.00 -7.17
CA ILE A 151 3.74 11.81 -7.25
C ILE A 151 4.20 10.85 -6.15
N GLY A 152 3.74 11.05 -4.90
CA GLY A 152 4.06 10.13 -3.80
C GLY A 152 3.62 8.68 -4.07
N LEU A 153 2.51 8.47 -4.81
CA LEU A 153 2.06 7.12 -5.18
C LEU A 153 2.96 6.51 -6.25
N LEU A 154 3.39 7.29 -7.22
CA LEU A 154 4.32 6.84 -8.25
C LEU A 154 5.70 6.50 -7.64
N GLU A 155 6.17 7.28 -6.67
CA GLU A 155 7.39 6.99 -5.91
C GLU A 155 7.25 5.72 -5.06
N PHE A 156 6.10 5.52 -4.41
CA PHE A 156 5.83 4.27 -3.70
C PHE A 156 5.86 3.05 -4.63
N VAL A 157 5.24 3.14 -5.82
CA VAL A 157 5.27 2.07 -6.82
C VAL A 157 6.69 1.73 -7.26
N GLU A 158 7.53 2.75 -7.44
CA GLU A 158 8.95 2.59 -7.75
C GLU A 158 9.70 1.86 -6.62
N ASP A 159 9.50 2.27 -5.37
CA ASP A 159 10.17 1.68 -4.21
C ASP A 159 9.78 0.22 -3.95
N VAL A 160 8.54 -0.19 -4.26
CA VAL A 160 8.09 -1.58 -4.07
C VAL A 160 8.36 -2.51 -5.26
N PHE A 161 8.59 -1.96 -6.46
CA PHE A 161 8.89 -2.74 -7.65
C PHE A 161 10.39 -2.80 -7.97
N HIS A 162 11.17 -1.76 -7.64
CA HIS A 162 12.62 -1.70 -7.83
C HIS A 162 13.39 -1.69 -6.49
N GLY A 163 12.78 -2.21 -5.42
CA GLY A 163 13.36 -2.22 -4.09
C GLY A 163 14.57 -3.16 -3.95
N PRO A 164 15.52 -2.87 -3.05
CA PRO A 164 16.71 -3.70 -2.81
C PRO A 164 16.41 -5.07 -2.19
N TYR A 165 15.14 -5.36 -1.89
CA TYR A 165 14.67 -6.57 -1.22
C TYR A 165 13.72 -7.42 -2.10
N GLY A 166 13.71 -7.15 -3.41
CA GLY A 166 12.91 -7.87 -4.40
C GLY A 166 11.61 -7.17 -4.77
N ASN A 167 10.89 -7.77 -5.72
CA ASN A 167 9.66 -7.20 -6.27
C ASN A 167 8.45 -7.53 -5.39
N PHE A 168 7.66 -6.51 -5.08
CA PHE A 168 6.37 -6.65 -4.43
C PHE A 168 5.24 -6.27 -5.37
N LEU A 169 4.10 -6.95 -5.25
CA LEU A 169 2.90 -6.74 -6.04
C LEU A 169 1.79 -6.18 -5.17
N MET A 170 1.20 -5.07 -5.61
CA MET A 170 0.05 -4.43 -4.96
C MET A 170 -1.25 -5.14 -5.35
N CYS A 171 -1.74 -6.09 -4.53
CA CYS A 171 -2.94 -6.88 -4.84
C CYS A 171 -4.24 -6.34 -4.21
N ASP A 172 -4.24 -5.08 -3.78
CA ASP A 172 -5.45 -4.31 -3.48
C ASP A 172 -5.22 -2.81 -3.70
N THR A 173 -5.23 -2.38 -4.97
CA THR A 173 -5.07 -0.97 -5.34
C THR A 173 -6.40 -0.26 -5.28
N SER A 174 -6.69 0.42 -4.16
CA SER A 174 -7.94 1.14 -3.98
C SER A 174 -7.75 2.42 -3.17
N ALA A 175 -8.63 3.41 -3.40
CA ALA A 175 -8.55 4.71 -2.75
C ALA A 175 -8.60 4.64 -1.21
N LYS A 176 -9.28 3.63 -0.65
CA LYS A 176 -9.39 3.40 0.81
C LYS A 176 -8.09 2.92 1.47
N ASN A 177 -7.12 2.44 0.68
CA ASN A 177 -5.84 1.94 1.17
C ASN A 177 -4.76 3.04 1.13
N LEU A 178 -5.09 4.20 0.57
CA LEU A 178 -4.22 5.35 0.41
C LEU A 178 -4.78 6.53 1.20
N GLY A 179 -3.90 7.22 1.90
CA GLY A 179 -4.22 8.42 2.65
C GLY A 179 -3.21 9.52 2.40
N TYR A 180 -3.34 10.62 3.12
CA TYR A 180 -2.39 11.72 3.09
C TYR A 180 -2.45 12.53 4.39
N ASN A 181 -1.39 13.28 4.66
CA ASN A 181 -1.31 14.19 5.81
C ASN A 181 -1.77 15.62 5.45
N ASP A 182 -1.76 16.54 6.42
CA ASP A 182 -2.11 17.95 6.21
C ASP A 182 -1.22 18.68 5.18
N LYS A 183 -0.02 18.16 4.93
CA LYS A 183 0.91 18.66 3.90
C LYS A 183 0.67 18.04 2.53
N TYR A 184 -0.33 17.16 2.39
CA TYR A 184 -0.63 16.41 1.17
C TYR A 184 0.52 15.49 0.72
N ASP A 185 1.31 15.00 1.67
CA ASP A 185 2.23 13.88 1.45
C ASP A 185 1.40 12.60 1.52
N LEU A 186 1.56 11.71 0.52
CA LEU A 186 0.87 10.42 0.50
C LEU A 186 1.25 9.61 1.76
N LYS A 187 0.32 8.80 2.28
CA LYS A 187 0.57 7.77 3.28
C LYS A 187 -0.13 6.48 2.90
N MET A 188 0.57 5.36 2.95
CA MET A 188 -0.02 4.04 2.76
C MET A 188 -0.78 3.61 4.01
N VAL A 189 -2.12 3.60 3.95
CA VAL A 189 -2.98 3.29 5.10
C VAL A 189 -3.10 1.78 5.33
N ASP A 190 -3.12 0.99 4.24
CA ASP A 190 -3.21 -0.46 4.30
C ASP A 190 -2.26 -1.09 3.28
N MET A 191 -1.26 -1.83 3.79
CA MET A 191 -0.26 -2.54 2.98
C MET A 191 -0.41 -4.06 3.06
N ARG A 192 -1.48 -4.60 3.67
CA ARG A 192 -1.63 -6.05 3.92
C ARG A 192 -1.65 -6.89 2.65
N LYS A 193 -2.16 -6.32 1.56
CA LYS A 193 -2.29 -6.96 0.25
C LYS A 193 -1.15 -6.63 -0.70
N ILE A 194 -0.07 -6.05 -0.18
CA ILE A 194 1.19 -5.92 -0.92
C ILE A 194 2.02 -7.16 -0.59
N VAL A 195 2.31 -7.97 -1.60
CA VAL A 195 2.87 -9.31 -1.42
C VAL A 195 4.15 -9.48 -2.25
N PRO A 196 5.16 -10.20 -1.75
CA PRO A 196 6.31 -10.58 -2.57
C PRO A 196 5.86 -11.34 -3.82
N GLU A 197 6.46 -11.04 -4.96
CA GLU A 197 6.13 -11.67 -6.24
C GLU A 197 6.28 -13.20 -6.17
N THR A 198 7.38 -13.68 -5.58
CA THR A 198 7.68 -15.11 -5.39
C THR A 198 6.60 -15.82 -4.57
N ASN A 199 6.15 -15.20 -3.48
CA ASN A 199 5.09 -15.74 -2.63
C ASN A 199 3.77 -15.86 -3.40
N LEU A 200 3.43 -14.86 -4.22
CA LEU A 200 2.22 -14.93 -5.03
C LEU A 200 2.30 -16.06 -6.07
N LYS A 201 3.45 -16.21 -6.74
CA LYS A 201 3.68 -17.27 -7.72
C LYS A 201 3.44 -18.66 -7.12
N GLU A 202 3.99 -18.92 -5.94
CA GLU A 202 3.78 -20.17 -5.21
C GLU A 202 2.33 -20.37 -4.75
N LEU A 203 1.66 -19.30 -4.31
CA LEU A 203 0.27 -19.39 -3.86
C LEU A 203 -0.73 -19.64 -4.99
N ILE A 204 -0.47 -19.15 -6.20
CA ILE A 204 -1.44 -19.17 -7.30
C ILE A 204 -1.24 -20.33 -8.28
N LYS A 205 -0.01 -20.81 -8.49
CA LYS A 205 0.36 -21.80 -9.51
C LYS A 205 -0.43 -23.12 -9.44
N ASP A 206 -0.82 -23.56 -8.25
CA ASP A 206 -1.54 -24.82 -8.05
C ASP A 206 -3.05 -24.64 -7.88
N ARG A 207 -3.56 -23.42 -8.06
CA ARG A 207 -4.99 -23.14 -7.96
C ARG A 207 -5.71 -23.65 -9.21
N HIS A 208 -6.72 -24.48 -9.00
CA HIS A 208 -7.62 -24.91 -10.07
C HIS A 208 -8.47 -23.74 -10.59
N CYS A 209 -8.69 -23.68 -11.89
CA CYS A 209 -9.49 -22.67 -12.56
C CYS A 209 -10.27 -23.26 -13.73
N GLU A 210 -11.43 -22.68 -14.03
CA GLU A 210 -12.19 -22.92 -15.26
C GLU A 210 -12.02 -21.75 -16.23
N SER A 211 -11.87 -20.53 -15.69
CA SER A 211 -11.69 -19.29 -16.44
C SER A 211 -10.63 -18.39 -15.83
N ASP A 212 -10.15 -17.41 -16.60
CA ASP A 212 -9.20 -16.39 -16.13
C ASP A 212 -9.73 -15.59 -14.91
N LEU A 213 -11.06 -15.53 -14.73
CA LEU A 213 -11.68 -14.84 -13.61
C LEU A 213 -11.47 -15.56 -12.27
N ASP A 214 -11.16 -16.85 -12.29
CA ASP A 214 -10.88 -17.63 -11.09
C ASP A 214 -9.46 -17.39 -10.56
N CYS A 215 -8.57 -16.91 -11.43
CA CYS A 215 -7.15 -16.67 -11.19
C CYS A 215 -6.87 -15.27 -10.65
N VAL A 216 -7.55 -14.93 -9.56
CA VAL A 216 -7.45 -13.63 -8.89
C VAL A 216 -6.97 -13.81 -7.45
N TYR A 217 -5.95 -13.04 -7.06
CA TYR A 217 -5.51 -12.88 -5.68
C TYR A 217 -5.79 -11.44 -5.20
N GLY A 218 -6.34 -11.30 -3.99
CA GLY A 218 -6.75 -9.99 -3.49
C GLY A 218 -7.94 -9.45 -4.29
N THR A 219 -7.83 -8.24 -4.82
CA THR A 219 -8.89 -7.62 -5.63
C THR A 219 -8.50 -7.44 -7.11
N ASP A 220 -7.21 -7.29 -7.41
CA ASP A 220 -6.72 -6.85 -8.71
C ASP A 220 -5.45 -7.56 -9.23
N CYS A 221 -4.83 -8.48 -8.49
CA CYS A 221 -3.75 -9.32 -9.02
C CYS A 221 -4.34 -10.50 -9.80
N ARG A 222 -4.24 -10.44 -11.12
CA ARG A 222 -4.81 -11.42 -12.06
C ARG A 222 -3.72 -12.19 -12.80
N THR A 223 -3.90 -13.50 -12.92
CA THR A 223 -3.14 -14.37 -13.85
C THR A 223 -4.10 -15.03 -14.84
N SER A 224 -3.58 -15.85 -15.75
CA SER A 224 -4.41 -16.55 -16.75
C SER A 224 -4.67 -18.00 -16.33
N CYS A 225 -5.79 -18.56 -16.76
CA CYS A 225 -6.09 -19.96 -16.58
C CYS A 225 -5.52 -20.78 -17.74
N ASP A 226 -4.59 -21.69 -17.45
CA ASP A 226 -4.13 -22.66 -18.43
C ASP A 226 -5.20 -23.75 -18.61
N GLN A 227 -5.92 -23.66 -19.72
CA GLN A 227 -7.01 -24.58 -20.08
C GLN A 227 -6.53 -26.02 -20.29
N SER A 228 -5.24 -26.25 -20.51
CA SER A 228 -4.70 -27.60 -20.69
C SER A 228 -4.51 -28.34 -19.35
N THR A 229 -4.11 -27.60 -18.32
CA THR A 229 -3.87 -28.14 -16.97
C THR A 229 -5.01 -27.83 -16.00
N MET A 230 -5.96 -26.97 -16.41
CA MET A 230 -7.02 -26.39 -15.58
C MET A 230 -6.44 -25.74 -14.30
N LYS A 231 -5.30 -25.07 -14.45
CA LYS A 231 -4.56 -24.41 -13.35
C LYS A 231 -4.19 -22.97 -13.72
N CYS A 232 -4.12 -22.10 -12.71
CA CYS A 232 -3.69 -20.74 -12.91
C CYS A 232 -2.19 -20.67 -13.23
N THR A 233 -1.82 -19.78 -14.16
CA THR A 233 -0.43 -19.43 -14.42
C THR A 233 0.14 -18.59 -13.28
N SER A 234 1.46 -18.60 -13.14
CA SER A 234 2.18 -17.82 -12.12
C SER A 234 2.46 -16.37 -12.53
N GLU A 235 2.39 -16.05 -13.83
CA GLU A 235 2.73 -14.72 -14.33
C GLU A 235 1.54 -13.77 -14.23
N VAL A 236 1.74 -12.68 -13.49
CA VAL A 236 0.73 -11.63 -13.30
C VAL A 236 0.61 -10.79 -14.56
N ILE A 237 -0.61 -10.49 -14.97
CA ILE A 237 -0.86 -9.82 -16.26
C ILE A 237 -0.59 -8.32 -16.21
N GLN A 238 -0.88 -7.67 -15.07
CA GLN A 238 -0.84 -6.22 -14.90
C GLN A 238 0.20 -5.78 -13.86
N PRO A 239 1.12 -4.85 -14.21
CA PRO A 239 2.11 -4.32 -13.27
C PRO A 239 1.48 -3.33 -12.26
N ASN A 240 2.21 -3.03 -11.18
CA ASN A 240 1.76 -2.08 -10.15
C ASN A 240 1.47 -0.68 -10.71
N LEU A 241 2.34 -0.19 -11.60
CA LEU A 241 2.18 1.12 -12.22
C LEU A 241 0.89 1.23 -13.04
N ALA A 242 0.51 0.19 -13.79
CA ALA A 242 -0.76 0.19 -14.53
C ALA A 242 -1.97 0.35 -13.59
N LYS A 243 -1.96 -0.36 -12.45
CA LYS A 243 -3.01 -0.28 -11.43
C LYS A 243 -3.04 1.10 -10.75
N ALA A 244 -1.87 1.66 -10.44
CA ALA A 244 -1.75 3.00 -9.88
C ALA A 244 -2.27 4.07 -10.86
N CYS A 245 -1.90 3.99 -12.14
CA CYS A 245 -2.42 4.91 -13.16
C CYS A 245 -3.92 4.78 -13.38
N GLN A 246 -4.48 3.57 -13.29
CA GLN A 246 -5.92 3.35 -13.34
C GLN A 246 -6.64 4.06 -12.17
N LEU A 247 -6.06 4.00 -10.96
CA LEU A 247 -6.57 4.70 -9.78
C LEU A 247 -6.45 6.24 -9.93
N LEU A 248 -5.33 6.71 -10.48
CA LEU A 248 -5.04 8.13 -10.64
C LEU A 248 -5.78 8.79 -11.80
N LYS A 249 -6.29 8.01 -12.77
CA LYS A 249 -6.87 8.54 -14.02
C LYS A 249 -7.94 9.61 -13.77
N ASP A 250 -9.05 9.22 -13.15
CA ASP A 250 -10.16 10.16 -12.91
C ASP A 250 -9.81 11.18 -11.82
N TYR A 251 -8.94 10.81 -10.89
CA TYR A 251 -8.45 11.67 -9.81
C TYR A 251 -7.68 12.89 -10.34
N LEU A 252 -6.79 12.67 -11.31
CA LEU A 252 -5.95 13.70 -11.91
C LEU A 252 -6.60 14.42 -13.09
N LEU A 253 -7.37 13.75 -13.95
CA LEU A 253 -8.00 14.40 -15.11
C LEU A 253 -9.08 15.41 -14.70
N ARG A 254 -9.76 15.18 -13.58
CA ARG A 254 -10.74 16.13 -13.06
C ARG A 254 -10.07 17.35 -12.43
N GLY A 255 -10.33 18.51 -13.03
CA GLY A 255 -9.73 19.78 -12.60
C GLY A 255 -8.31 19.99 -13.11
N ALA A 256 -7.87 19.17 -14.06
CA ALA A 256 -6.57 19.34 -14.71
C ALA A 256 -6.49 20.67 -15.46
N PRO A 257 -5.39 21.43 -15.29
CA PRO A 257 -5.09 22.60 -16.10
C PRO A 257 -5.12 22.25 -17.60
N VAL A 258 -5.72 23.12 -18.40
CA VAL A 258 -5.96 22.87 -19.83
C VAL A 258 -4.65 22.61 -20.57
N GLU A 259 -3.58 23.30 -20.17
CA GLU A 259 -2.24 23.20 -20.79
C GLU A 259 -1.63 21.78 -20.74
N ILE A 260 -1.93 20.99 -19.70
CA ILE A 260 -1.34 19.66 -19.51
C ILE A 260 -2.34 18.52 -19.67
N ARG A 261 -3.64 18.83 -19.75
CA ARG A 261 -4.72 17.83 -19.70
C ARG A 261 -4.59 16.78 -20.79
N GLU A 262 -4.33 17.19 -22.03
CA GLU A 262 -4.21 16.28 -23.18
C GLU A 262 -3.00 15.34 -23.05
N GLU A 263 -1.84 15.89 -22.71
CA GLU A 263 -0.61 15.09 -22.53
C GLU A 263 -0.75 14.17 -21.31
N LEU A 264 -1.32 14.65 -20.21
CA LEU A 264 -1.57 13.85 -19.01
C LEU A 264 -2.51 12.66 -19.30
N GLU A 265 -3.60 12.90 -20.04
CA GLU A 265 -4.53 11.85 -20.45
C GLU A 265 -3.85 10.79 -21.29
N LYS A 266 -3.06 11.20 -22.29
CA LYS A 266 -2.29 10.30 -23.14
C LYS A 266 -1.32 9.44 -22.31
N GLN A 267 -0.54 10.05 -21.43
CA GLN A 267 0.43 9.33 -20.59
C GLN A 267 -0.27 8.35 -19.63
N LEU A 268 -1.41 8.74 -19.04
CA LEU A 268 -2.20 7.86 -18.18
C LEU A 268 -2.75 6.64 -18.93
N TYR A 269 -3.29 6.82 -20.14
CA TYR A 269 -3.77 5.69 -20.95
C TYR A 269 -2.64 4.76 -21.38
N SER A 270 -1.49 5.30 -21.81
CA SER A 270 -0.30 4.50 -22.10
C SER A 270 0.17 3.71 -20.87
N CYS A 271 0.13 4.32 -19.69
CA CYS A 271 0.47 3.67 -18.43
C CYS A 271 -0.49 2.52 -18.07
N ILE A 272 -1.80 2.73 -18.21
CA ILE A 272 -2.83 1.70 -17.93
C ILE A 272 -2.72 0.50 -18.89
N ALA A 273 -2.27 0.74 -20.13
CA ALA A 273 -2.11 -0.29 -21.14
C ALA A 273 -0.86 -1.17 -20.95
N LEU A 274 0.01 -0.87 -19.97
CA LEU A 274 1.18 -1.67 -19.67
C LEU A 274 0.78 -3.11 -19.29
N LYS A 275 1.48 -4.09 -19.88
CA LYS A 275 1.30 -5.53 -19.62
C LYS A 275 2.63 -6.16 -19.26
N VAL A 276 2.58 -7.22 -18.45
CA VAL A 276 3.76 -7.97 -18.03
C VAL A 276 4.30 -8.86 -19.16
N THR A 277 5.33 -8.42 -19.90
CA THR A 277 6.08 -9.25 -20.87
C THR A 277 7.61 -9.12 -20.77
N ALA A 278 8.29 -10.28 -20.72
CA ALA A 278 9.57 -10.48 -20.04
C ALA A 278 10.87 -9.85 -20.61
N ASN A 279 10.87 -8.88 -21.54
CA ASN A 279 12.15 -8.39 -22.10
C ASN A 279 12.24 -6.89 -22.48
N GLN A 280 11.16 -6.12 -22.49
CA GLN A 280 11.18 -4.68 -22.85
C GLN A 280 10.59 -3.74 -21.79
N MET A 281 10.05 -4.32 -20.72
CA MET A 281 9.21 -3.60 -19.77
C MET A 281 9.91 -2.67 -18.81
N GLU A 282 11.09 -3.03 -18.29
CA GLU A 282 11.72 -2.22 -17.22
C GLU A 282 12.04 -0.81 -17.72
N MET A 283 12.45 -0.69 -18.99
CA MET A 283 12.70 0.59 -19.65
C MET A 283 11.40 1.36 -19.90
N GLU A 284 10.35 0.72 -20.42
CA GLU A 284 9.06 1.39 -20.68
C GLU A 284 8.37 1.83 -19.39
N HIS A 285 8.40 1.00 -18.36
CA HIS A 285 7.91 1.27 -17.01
C HIS A 285 8.59 2.52 -16.43
N SER A 286 9.93 2.53 -16.44
CA SER A 286 10.73 3.64 -15.92
C SER A 286 10.50 4.93 -16.72
N LEU A 287 10.37 4.83 -18.05
CA LEU A 287 10.13 5.99 -18.92
C LEU A 287 8.76 6.63 -18.64
N ILE A 288 7.69 5.83 -18.61
CA ILE A 288 6.33 6.34 -18.36
C ILE A 288 6.23 6.92 -16.95
N LEU A 289 6.78 6.22 -15.95
CA LEU A 289 6.79 6.68 -14.57
C LEU A 289 7.50 8.03 -14.45
N ASN A 290 8.69 8.18 -15.04
CA ASN A 290 9.44 9.43 -15.00
C ASN A 290 8.77 10.56 -15.79
N ASN A 291 8.16 10.27 -16.93
CA ASN A 291 7.41 11.26 -17.70
C ASN A 291 6.20 11.78 -16.93
N LEU A 292 5.43 10.89 -16.28
CA LEU A 292 4.31 11.27 -15.42
C LEU A 292 4.77 12.12 -14.24
N LYS A 293 5.80 11.67 -13.49
CA LYS A 293 6.37 12.46 -12.37
C LYS A 293 6.81 13.84 -12.84
N THR A 294 7.53 13.93 -13.96
CA THR A 294 8.04 15.19 -14.50
C THR A 294 6.91 16.13 -14.94
N LEU A 295 5.87 15.59 -15.59
CA LEU A 295 4.71 16.39 -16.03
C LEU A 295 3.97 17.00 -14.83
N LEU A 296 3.75 16.19 -13.77
CA LEU A 296 3.11 16.65 -12.54
C LEU A 296 4.00 17.65 -11.78
N TRP A 297 5.28 17.32 -11.61
CA TRP A 297 6.26 18.15 -10.91
C TRP A 297 6.39 19.54 -11.55
N LYS A 298 6.49 19.57 -12.89
CA LYS A 298 6.57 20.81 -13.66
C LYS A 298 5.38 21.73 -13.39
N LYS A 299 4.19 21.22 -13.07
CA LYS A 299 3.04 22.10 -12.79
C LYS A 299 3.04 22.60 -11.34
N ILE A 300 3.41 21.75 -10.38
CA ILE A 300 3.40 22.12 -8.96
C ILE A 300 4.57 23.02 -8.55
N SER A 301 5.71 22.95 -9.24
CA SER A 301 6.88 23.78 -8.94
C SER A 301 6.69 25.27 -9.24
N TYR A 302 5.70 25.65 -10.07
CA TYR A 302 5.35 27.05 -10.34
C TYR A 302 4.25 27.60 -9.42
N THR A 303 3.70 26.79 -8.51
CA THR A 303 2.74 27.23 -7.49
C THR A 303 3.44 27.40 -6.15
N ASN A 304 3.41 28.60 -5.58
CA ASN A 304 4.03 28.96 -4.30
C ASN A 304 3.42 28.26 -3.06
N ASP A 305 2.69 27.16 -3.24
CA ASP A 305 2.02 26.42 -2.16
C ASP A 305 2.83 25.15 -1.79
N SER A 306 4.16 25.22 -1.85
CA SER A 306 5.09 24.15 -1.39
C SER A 306 5.22 24.15 0.13
#